data_AF-A0A969ENM2-F1
#
_entry.id   AF-A0A969ENM2-F1
#
_cell.length_a   1.000
_cell.length_b   1.000
_cell.length_c   1.000
_cell.angle_alpha   90.00
_cell.angle_beta   90.00
_cell.angle_gamma   90.00
#
_symmetry.space_group_name_H-M   'P 1'
#
loop_
_entity.id
_entity.type
_entity.pdbx_description
1 polymer ?
#
loop_
_entity_poly.entity_id
_entity_poly.type
_entity_poly.pdbx_seq_one_letter_code
_entity_poly.pdbx_strand_id
1 'polypeptide(L)'
;MVTVSWAPLILRAGDEADPVLYVVEAWVCLDGQLIFAPVGTSFPAVEMVDEPGCSEPSHGRVLGAEKHGYTLPVEIFWPSH
;
A
#
# COMPACT_ATOMS: atom_id res chain seq x y z
N MET A 1 -4.82 3.36 -13.90
CA MET A 1 -3.59 2.95 -13.19
C MET A 1 -3.13 4.12 -12.35
N VAL A 2 -2.80 3.87 -11.09
CA VAL A 2 -2.23 4.85 -10.17
C VAL A 2 -0.97 4.26 -9.54
N THR A 3 0.05 5.09 -9.34
CA THR A 3 1.21 4.73 -8.53
C THR A 3 1.05 5.38 -7.17
N VAL A 4 1.13 4.56 -6.13
CA VAL A 4 1.14 5.04 -4.74
C VAL A 4 2.47 4.69 -4.10
N SER A 5 2.95 5.57 -3.23
CA SER A 5 4.27 5.44 -2.59
C SER A 5 4.27 6.01 -1.19
N TRP A 6 5.21 5.54 -0.36
CA TRP A 6 5.38 5.96 1.02
C TRP A 6 6.86 6.12 1.36
N ALA A 7 7.15 6.66 2.54
CA ALA A 7 8.52 6.72 3.05
C ALA A 7 9.01 5.30 3.35
N PRO A 8 10.20 4.91 2.88
CA PRO A 8 10.71 3.56 3.11
C PRO A 8 10.99 3.33 4.60
N LEU A 9 10.76 2.10 5.03
CA LEU A 9 11.24 1.60 6.30
C LEU A 9 12.77 1.60 6.32
N ILE A 10 13.34 2.14 7.38
CA ILE A 10 14.78 2.11 7.63
C ILE A 10 15.06 1.00 8.66
N LEU A 11 15.60 -0.12 8.18
CA LEU A 11 16.06 -1.22 9.02
C LEU A 11 17.32 -0.82 9.78
N ARG A 12 17.48 -1.33 11.01
CA ARG A 12 18.71 -1.09 11.78
C ARG A 12 19.84 -1.95 11.22
N ALA A 13 21.07 -1.50 11.43
CA ALA A 13 22.24 -2.29 11.06
C ALA A 13 22.19 -3.66 11.77
N GLY A 14 22.25 -4.74 11.00
CA GLY A 14 22.17 -6.12 11.49
C GLY A 14 20.77 -6.74 11.45
N ASP A 15 19.73 -6.01 11.02
CA ASP A 15 18.44 -6.62 10.70
C ASP A 15 18.48 -7.26 9.31
N GLU A 16 17.91 -8.47 9.20
CA GLU A 16 17.65 -9.11 7.92
C GLU A 16 16.38 -8.53 7.30
N ALA A 17 16.45 -8.18 6.02
CA ALA A 17 15.29 -7.77 5.24
C ALA A 17 14.60 -9.02 4.68
N ASP A 18 13.31 -9.18 4.99
CA ASP A 18 12.47 -10.15 4.27
C ASP A 18 12.26 -9.69 2.82
N PRO A 19 12.03 -10.60 1.87
CA PRO A 19 11.81 -10.23 0.48
C PRO A 19 10.52 -9.43 0.28
N VAL A 20 9.52 -9.56 1.16
CA VAL A 20 8.34 -8.69 1.20
C VAL A 20 8.45 -7.83 2.45
N LEU A 21 8.62 -6.52 2.25
CA LEU A 21 8.79 -5.56 3.34
C LEU A 21 7.51 -4.79 3.65
N TYR A 22 6.52 -4.82 2.75
CA TYR A 22 5.30 -4.04 2.91
C TYR A 22 4.06 -4.83 2.52
N VAL A 23 2.98 -4.63 3.28
CA VAL A 23 1.61 -4.99 2.92
C VAL A 23 0.84 -3.70 2.72
N VAL A 24 0.35 -3.48 1.51
CA VAL A 24 -0.54 -2.39 1.14
C VAL A 24 -1.97 -2.91 1.22
N GLU A 25 -2.78 -2.29 2.06
CA GLU A 25 -4.21 -2.49 2.13
C GLU A 25 -4.88 -1.33 1.40
N ALA A 26 -5.38 -1.59 0.19
CA ALA A 26 -6.01 -0.57 -0.65
C ALA A 26 -7.48 -0.88 -0.90
N TRP A 27 -8.27 0.19 -0.99
CA TRP A 27 -9.63 0.20 -1.48
C TRP A 27 -9.64 1.00 -2.77
N VAL A 28 -9.74 0.31 -3.89
CA VAL A 28 -9.64 0.89 -5.23
C VAL A 28 -10.98 0.84 -5.94
N CYS A 29 -11.25 1.83 -6.77
CA CYS A 29 -12.48 1.86 -7.55
C CYS A 29 -12.31 1.02 -8.81
N LEU A 30 -13.21 0.06 -9.00
CA LEU A 30 -13.28 -0.81 -10.17
C LEU A 30 -14.74 -0.98 -10.55
N ASP A 31 -15.10 -0.69 -11.81
CA ASP A 31 -16.48 -0.82 -12.31
C ASP A 31 -17.52 -0.07 -11.43
N GLY A 32 -17.13 1.08 -10.88
CA GLY A 32 -17.98 1.89 -10.01
C GLY A 32 -18.20 1.34 -8.59
N GLN A 33 -17.44 0.31 -8.19
CA GLN A 33 -17.45 -0.26 -6.84
C GLN A 33 -16.09 -0.11 -6.16
N LEU A 34 -16.11 0.15 -4.85
CA LEU A 34 -14.91 0.21 -4.03
C LEU A 34 -14.52 -1.21 -3.60
N ILE A 35 -13.39 -1.70 -4.09
CA ILE A 35 -12.91 -3.08 -3.90
C ILE A 35 -11.66 -3.09 -3.04
N PHE A 36 -11.64 -3.97 -2.03
CA PHE A 36 -10.44 -4.22 -1.24
C PHE A 36 -9.43 -5.08 -2.01
N ALA A 37 -8.25 -4.52 -2.28
CA ALA A 37 -7.19 -5.11 -3.08
C ALA A 37 -5.85 -5.06 -2.32
N PRO A 38 -5.52 -6.07 -1.49
CA PRO A 38 -4.25 -6.10 -0.78
C PRO A 38 -3.08 -6.48 -1.69
N VAL A 39 -1.93 -5.84 -1.51
CA VAL A 39 -0.71 -6.09 -2.31
C VAL A 39 0.51 -6.21 -1.39
N GLY A 40 1.32 -7.24 -1.59
CA GLY A 40 2.65 -7.35 -0.98
C GLY A 40 3.73 -6.79 -1.92
N THR A 41 4.70 -6.04 -1.38
CA THR A 41 5.82 -5.50 -2.17
C THR A 41 7.11 -5.41 -1.37
N SER A 42 8.24 -5.47 -2.07
CA SER A 42 9.59 -5.20 -1.55
C SER A 42 10.01 -3.75 -1.75
N PHE A 43 9.20 -2.96 -2.47
CA PHE A 43 9.47 -1.58 -2.82
C PHE A 43 8.55 -0.64 -2.05
N PRO A 44 8.97 0.59 -1.75
CA PRO A 44 8.12 1.59 -1.08
C PRO A 44 7.09 2.23 -2.03
N ALA A 45 6.63 1.47 -3.03
CA ALA A 45 5.63 1.87 -4.01
C ALA A 45 4.96 0.65 -4.65
N VAL A 46 3.72 0.84 -5.11
CA VAL A 46 2.98 -0.11 -5.94
C VAL A 46 2.20 0.60 -7.03
N GLU A 47 2.01 -0.07 -8.16
CA GLU A 47 1.09 0.35 -9.21
C GLU A 47 -0.21 -0.45 -9.11
N MET A 48 -1.34 0.23 -9.18
CA MET A 48 -2.66 -0.37 -8.96
C MET A 48 -3.64 0.09 -10.04
N VAL A 49 -4.58 -0.79 -10.40
CA VAL A 49 -5.74 -0.40 -11.19
C VAL A 49 -6.69 0.34 -10.28
N ASP A 50 -7.04 1.56 -10.66
CA ASP A 50 -7.98 2.42 -9.97
C ASP A 50 -8.64 3.28 -11.05
N GLU A 51 -9.97 3.27 -11.07
CA GLU A 51 -10.83 3.91 -12.07
C GLU A 51 -11.62 5.07 -11.45
N PRO A 52 -12.03 6.08 -12.21
CA PRO A 52 -12.98 7.06 -11.71
C PRO A 52 -14.41 6.47 -11.60
N GLY A 53 -15.27 7.11 -10.81
CA GLY A 53 -16.72 6.86 -10.84
C GLY A 53 -17.32 6.26 -9.58
N CYS A 54 -16.51 5.88 -8.59
CA CYS A 54 -17.02 5.47 -7.28
C CYS A 54 -17.54 6.69 -6.48
N SER A 55 -18.54 6.44 -5.63
CA SER A 55 -19.09 7.47 -4.73
C SER A 55 -18.15 7.83 -3.57
N GLU A 56 -17.26 6.91 -3.22
CA GLU A 56 -16.23 7.08 -2.19
C GLU A 56 -14.85 7.09 -2.87
N PRO A 57 -13.93 7.99 -2.47
CA PRO A 57 -12.59 8.01 -3.04
C PRO A 57 -11.79 6.77 -2.63
N SER A 58 -10.99 6.30 -3.57
CA SER A 58 -9.98 5.28 -3.33
C SER A 58 -8.99 5.75 -2.26
N HIS A 59 -8.56 4.81 -1.43
CA HIS A 59 -7.67 5.07 -0.30
C HIS A 59 -6.91 3.82 0.08
N GLY A 60 -5.93 3.96 0.95
CA GLY A 60 -5.20 2.80 1.44
C GLY A 60 -4.19 3.14 2.51
N ARG A 61 -3.70 2.09 3.14
CA ARG A 61 -2.69 2.16 4.19
C ARG A 61 -1.63 1.10 3.95
N VAL A 62 -0.45 1.33 4.49
CA VAL A 62 0.69 0.41 4.40
C VAL A 62 1.14 -0.02 5.78
N LEU A 63 1.50 -1.30 5.89
CA LEU A 63 2.17 -1.88 7.03
C LEU A 63 3.56 -2.37 6.58
N GLY A 64 4.59 -2.07 7.36
CA GLY A 64 5.88 -2.74 7.23
C GLY A 64 5.78 -4.17 7.76
N ALA A 65 6.32 -5.13 7.02
CA ALA A 65 6.39 -6.54 7.40
C ALA A 65 7.82 -6.84 7.86
N GLU A 66 7.97 -7.08 9.15
CA GLU A 66 9.26 -7.36 9.80
C GLU A 66 9.26 -8.78 10.37
N LYS A 67 10.45 -9.32 10.66
CA LYS A 67 10.60 -10.63 11.30
C LYS A 67 9.78 -10.84 12.59
N HIS A 68 9.40 -9.76 13.28
CA HIS A 68 8.62 -9.79 14.51
C HIS A 68 7.12 -9.52 14.32
N GLY A 69 6.66 -9.31 13.09
CA GLY A 69 5.28 -8.97 12.76
C GLY A 69 5.17 -7.66 11.98
N TYR A 70 4.01 -7.02 12.06
CA TYR A 70 3.71 -5.81 11.28
C TYR A 70 3.90 -4.53 12.09
N THR A 71 4.33 -3.46 11.41
CA THR A 71 4.30 -2.12 11.99
C THR A 71 2.86 -1.65 12.21
N LEU A 72 2.71 -0.51 12.90
CA LEU A 72 1.44 0.22 12.84
C LEU A 72 1.16 0.65 11.39
N PRO A 73 -0.12 0.67 10.97
CA PRO A 73 -0.48 1.12 9.64
C PRO A 73 -0.22 2.62 9.49
N VAL A 74 0.21 3.00 8.29
CA VAL A 74 0.37 4.39 7.87
C VAL A 74 -0.52 4.63 6.66
N GLU A 75 -1.34 5.67 6.73
CA GLU A 75 -2.18 6.08 5.60
C GLU A 75 -1.31 6.53 4.42
N ILE A 76 -1.68 6.08 3.23
CA ILE A 76 -1.00 6.43 1.98
C ILE A 76 -1.69 7.65 1.38
N PHE A 77 -0.91 8.61 0.90
CA PHE A 77 -1.48 9.68 0.09
C PHE A 77 -1.98 9.12 -1.24
N TRP A 78 -3.30 9.13 -1.42
CA TRP A 78 -3.93 8.61 -2.63
C TRP A 78 -4.06 9.69 -3.70
N PRO A 79 -3.60 9.45 -4.94
CA PRO A 79 -3.83 10.39 -6.04
C PRO A 79 -5.32 10.60 -6.31
N SER A 80 -5.73 11.85 -6.53
CA SER A 80 -7.09 12.15 -7.00
C SER A 80 -7.25 11.79 -8.48
N HIS A 81 -8.43 11.29 -8.84
CA HIS A 81 -8.90 11.23 -10.22
C HIS A 81 -9.34 12.60 -10.75
#